data_AF-A0A069SDU7-F1
#
_entry.id   AF-A0A069SDU7-F1
#
_cell.length_a   1.000
_cell.length_b   1.000
_cell.length_c   1.000
_cell.angle_alpha   90.00
_cell.angle_beta   90.00
_cell.angle_gamma   90.00
#
_symmetry.space_group_name_H-M   'P 1'
#
loop_
_entity.id
_entity.type
_entity.pdbx_description
1 polymer ?
#
loop_
_entity_poly.entity_id
_entity_poly.type
_entity_poly.pdbx_seq_one_letter_code
_entity_poly.pdbx_strand_id
1 'polypeptide(L)'
;MNNINLNELRNRAYKTACEHGFHDKELSNEHCLCLIVGELMEAVEADRKGRLGKKCKSRFEMDYNRYPALVEEEKRFKCSFEKNIKDTLPDELSDAVIRLLDLAGLRNISIDDFPEEAIYGASESCVGETFTESIYAISTLPIRYFYEYNYSFESQIGHMLLSIFGLAKHMNIDLIWHVEQKMRYNELRPKLNGKRY
;
A
#
# COMPACT_ATOMS: atom_id res chain seq x y z
N MET A 1 13.75 1.23 13.81
CA MET A 1 12.52 0.59 13.26
C MET A 1 12.69 -0.91 13.45
N ASN A 2 11.64 -1.66 13.85
CA ASN A 2 11.71 -3.11 13.71
C ASN A 2 11.92 -3.40 12.22
N ASN A 3 12.94 -4.17 11.88
CA ASN A 3 13.29 -4.45 10.49
C ASN A 3 12.14 -5.23 9.87
N ILE A 4 11.33 -4.58 9.04
CA ILE A 4 10.21 -5.24 8.38
C ILE A 4 10.75 -6.00 7.19
N ASN A 5 10.40 -7.27 7.15
CA ASN A 5 10.72 -8.13 6.03
C ASN A 5 9.67 -7.91 4.93
N LEU A 6 10.03 -7.14 3.89
CA LEU A 6 9.14 -6.88 2.76
C LEU A 6 8.74 -8.16 2.02
N ASN A 7 9.57 -9.20 2.05
CA ASN A 7 9.25 -10.49 1.45
C ASN A 7 8.20 -11.28 2.25
N GLU A 8 8.11 -11.08 3.58
CA GLU A 8 7.01 -11.64 4.39
C GLU A 8 5.70 -10.94 4.05
N LEU A 9 5.70 -9.61 3.92
CA LEU A 9 4.53 -8.85 3.49
C LEU A 9 4.10 -9.23 2.06
N ARG A 10 5.06 -9.42 1.14
CA ARG A 10 4.83 -9.95 -0.21
C ARG A 10 4.11 -11.28 -0.18
N ASN A 11 4.63 -12.24 0.57
CA ASN A 11 4.05 -13.58 0.68
C ASN A 11 2.62 -13.52 1.24
N ARG A 12 2.40 -12.68 2.26
CA ARG A 12 1.09 -12.45 2.87
C ARG A 12 0.10 -11.82 1.88
N ALA A 13 0.50 -10.77 1.17
CA ALA A 13 -0.33 -10.10 0.16
C ALA A 13 -0.79 -11.08 -0.93
N TYR A 14 0.17 -11.81 -1.51
CA TYR A 14 -0.09 -12.76 -2.58
C TYR A 14 -0.96 -13.94 -2.12
N LYS A 15 -0.67 -14.52 -0.95
CA LYS A 15 -1.48 -15.57 -0.36
C LYS A 15 -2.93 -15.10 -0.17
N THR A 16 -3.12 -13.93 0.42
CA THR A 16 -4.46 -13.36 0.63
C THR A 16 -5.17 -13.13 -0.70
N ALA A 17 -4.49 -12.60 -1.72
CA ALA A 17 -5.09 -12.40 -3.04
C ALA A 17 -5.55 -13.72 -3.69
N CYS A 18 -4.74 -14.79 -3.57
CA CYS A 18 -5.09 -16.15 -4.00
C CYS A 18 -6.32 -16.69 -3.26
N GLU A 19 -6.34 -16.61 -1.93
CA GLU A 19 -7.47 -17.10 -1.11
C GLU A 19 -8.78 -16.36 -1.44
N HIS A 20 -8.69 -15.11 -1.87
CA HIS A 20 -9.83 -14.30 -2.30
C HIS A 20 -10.16 -14.44 -3.79
N GLY A 21 -9.45 -15.29 -4.54
CA GLY A 21 -9.71 -15.63 -5.94
C GLY A 21 -9.30 -14.57 -6.97
N PHE A 22 -8.43 -13.62 -6.60
CA PHE A 22 -7.95 -12.59 -7.53
C PHE A 22 -7.00 -13.16 -8.58
N HIS A 23 -6.38 -14.31 -8.31
CA HIS A 23 -5.45 -15.02 -9.21
C HIS A 23 -6.04 -16.31 -9.80
N ASP A 24 -7.37 -16.44 -9.84
CA ASP A 24 -8.06 -17.58 -10.46
C ASP A 24 -7.84 -17.64 -12.00
N LYS A 25 -7.24 -16.59 -12.59
CA LYS A 25 -6.87 -16.48 -14.00
C LYS A 25 -5.50 -15.84 -14.13
N GLU A 26 -4.83 -16.09 -15.26
CA GLU A 26 -3.58 -15.41 -15.60
C GLU A 26 -3.85 -13.90 -15.85
N LEU A 27 -3.08 -13.06 -15.17
CA LEU A 27 -3.13 -11.60 -15.27
C LEU A 27 -1.83 -11.09 -15.87
N SER A 28 -1.89 -10.14 -16.80
CA SER A 28 -0.69 -9.50 -17.36
C SER A 28 -0.07 -8.49 -16.38
N ASN A 29 1.17 -8.09 -16.63
CA ASN A 29 1.82 -7.06 -15.82
C ASN A 29 1.09 -5.71 -15.92
N GLU A 30 0.66 -5.34 -17.12
CA GLU A 30 -0.07 -4.11 -17.40
C GLU A 30 -1.41 -4.06 -16.68
N HIS A 31 -2.10 -5.20 -16.58
CA HIS A 31 -3.33 -5.30 -15.79
C HIS A 31 -3.06 -4.97 -14.32
N CYS A 32 -2.08 -5.63 -13.70
CA CYS A 32 -1.75 -5.40 -12.30
C CYS A 32 -1.22 -3.97 -12.05
N LEU A 33 -0.39 -3.44 -12.95
CA LEU A 33 0.08 -2.05 -12.90
C LEU A 33 -1.08 -1.06 -13.00
N CYS A 34 -2.08 -1.33 -13.83
CA CYS A 34 -3.27 -0.50 -13.92
C CYS A 34 -4.04 -0.46 -12.59
N LEU A 35 -4.14 -1.60 -11.88
CA LEU A 35 -4.74 -1.62 -10.54
C LEU A 35 -3.92 -0.81 -9.53
N ILE A 36 -2.59 -0.94 -9.53
CA ILE A 36 -1.69 -0.14 -8.67
C ILE A 36 -1.88 1.36 -8.92
N VAL A 37 -1.95 1.78 -10.19
CA VAL A 37 -2.22 3.17 -10.55
C VAL A 37 -3.62 3.59 -10.10
N GLY A 38 -4.61 2.70 -10.15
CA GLY A 38 -5.93 2.92 -9.59
C GLY A 38 -5.88 3.29 -8.10
N GLU A 39 -5.20 2.49 -7.28
CA GLU A 39 -5.06 2.77 -5.84
C GLU A 39 -4.30 4.10 -5.59
N LEU A 40 -3.28 4.41 -6.41
CA LEU A 40 -2.60 5.71 -6.36
C LEU A 40 -3.56 6.88 -6.67
N MET A 41 -4.50 6.70 -7.60
CA MET A 41 -5.53 7.71 -7.89
C MET A 41 -6.57 7.81 -6.77
N GLU A 42 -6.90 6.71 -6.09
CA GLU A 42 -7.73 6.75 -4.87
C GLU A 42 -7.05 7.59 -3.78
N ALA A 43 -5.71 7.51 -3.64
CA ALA A 43 -4.94 8.38 -2.74
C ALA A 43 -5.06 9.87 -3.13
N VAL A 44 -5.01 10.20 -4.43
CA VAL A 44 -5.27 11.56 -4.95
C VAL A 44 -6.70 12.00 -4.64
N GLU A 45 -7.69 11.12 -4.75
CA GLU A 45 -9.04 11.45 -4.35
C GLU A 45 -9.18 11.72 -2.85
N ALA A 46 -8.50 10.92 -2.02
CA ALA A 46 -8.49 11.10 -0.57
C ALA A 46 -7.83 12.44 -0.19
N ASP A 47 -6.71 12.80 -0.81
CA ASP A 47 -6.05 14.10 -0.65
C ASP A 47 -6.99 15.25 -1.02
N ARG A 48 -7.60 15.19 -2.22
CA ARG A 48 -8.56 16.18 -2.71
C ARG A 48 -9.77 16.35 -1.78
N LYS A 49 -10.22 15.27 -1.14
CA LYS A 49 -11.32 15.28 -0.15
C LYS A 49 -10.86 15.69 1.26
N GLY A 50 -9.57 15.97 1.46
CA GLY A 50 -8.98 16.32 2.76
C GLY A 50 -8.90 15.15 3.75
N ARG A 51 -9.01 13.90 3.28
CA ARG A 51 -8.95 12.68 4.10
C ARG A 51 -7.51 12.26 4.40
N LEU A 52 -6.73 13.19 4.94
CA LEU A 52 -5.28 13.04 5.13
C LEU A 52 -4.86 12.06 6.24
N GLY A 53 -5.79 11.29 6.83
CA GLY A 53 -5.49 10.35 7.91
C GLY A 53 -4.95 10.98 9.19
N LYS A 54 -5.15 12.29 9.43
CA LYS A 54 -4.64 12.96 10.64
C LYS A 54 -5.18 12.29 11.91
N LYS A 55 -4.27 11.83 12.78
CA LYS A 55 -4.59 11.12 14.04
C LYS A 55 -5.38 9.82 13.85
N CYS A 56 -5.38 9.22 12.67
CA CYS A 56 -6.07 7.95 12.39
C CYS A 56 -5.60 6.85 13.36
N LYS A 57 -4.28 6.72 13.58
CA LYS A 57 -3.68 5.71 14.47
C LYS A 57 -4.19 5.82 15.90
N SER A 58 -4.11 7.00 16.51
CA SER A 58 -4.60 7.18 17.88
C SER A 58 -6.12 7.04 18.00
N ARG A 59 -6.90 7.52 17.02
CA ARG A 59 -8.35 7.32 17.00
C ARG A 59 -8.74 5.85 16.84
N PHE A 60 -8.04 5.13 15.96
CA PHE A 60 -8.18 3.69 15.78
C PHE A 60 -7.90 2.96 17.10
N GLU A 61 -6.77 3.24 17.75
CA GLU A 61 -6.40 2.60 19.03
C GLU A 61 -7.44 2.88 20.13
N MET A 62 -7.95 4.11 20.22
CA MET A 62 -9.00 4.47 21.18
C MET A 62 -10.31 3.73 20.92
N ASP A 63 -10.77 3.66 19.67
CA ASP A 63 -12.02 2.97 19.33
C ASP A 63 -11.86 1.44 19.46
N TYR A 64 -10.74 0.88 19.01
CA TYR A 64 -10.43 -0.55 19.09
C TYR A 64 -10.41 -1.07 20.53
N ASN A 65 -9.86 -0.28 21.46
CA ASN A 65 -9.73 -0.65 22.87
C ASN A 65 -10.92 -0.25 23.75
N ARG A 66 -12.01 0.29 23.19
CA ARG A 66 -13.12 0.83 24.00
C ARG A 66 -13.92 -0.25 24.76
N TYR A 67 -14.18 -1.40 24.13
CA TYR A 67 -15.07 -2.44 24.68
C TYR A 67 -14.50 -3.86 24.61
N PRO A 68 -13.29 -4.12 25.13
CA PRO A 68 -12.61 -5.40 24.93
C PRO A 68 -13.31 -6.61 25.54
N ALA A 69 -14.08 -6.42 26.60
CA ALA A 69 -14.83 -7.49 27.25
C ALA A 69 -16.25 -7.72 26.68
N LEU A 70 -16.74 -6.83 25.82
CA LEU A 70 -18.15 -6.84 25.36
C LEU A 70 -18.31 -7.15 23.87
N VAL A 71 -17.27 -6.95 23.06
CA VAL A 71 -17.34 -7.11 21.61
C VAL A 71 -16.13 -7.90 21.13
N GLU A 72 -16.39 -8.91 20.30
CA GLU A 72 -15.38 -9.73 19.63
C GLU A 72 -14.30 -8.87 18.98
N GLU A 73 -13.04 -9.32 19.09
CA GLU A 73 -11.88 -8.57 18.62
C GLU A 73 -11.98 -8.21 17.14
N GLU A 74 -12.35 -9.18 16.29
CA GLU A 74 -12.49 -8.98 14.85
C GLU A 74 -13.52 -7.88 14.51
N LYS A 75 -14.68 -7.88 15.20
CA LYS A 75 -15.72 -6.87 15.02
C LYS A 75 -15.22 -5.49 15.47
N ARG A 76 -14.54 -5.41 16.62
CA ARG A 76 -13.92 -4.17 17.09
C ARG A 76 -12.90 -3.64 16.09
N PHE A 77 -12.02 -4.52 15.61
CA PHE A 77 -11.01 -4.17 14.64
C PHE A 77 -11.64 -3.61 13.36
N LYS A 78 -12.58 -4.35 12.76
CA LYS A 78 -13.25 -3.96 11.52
C LYS A 78 -13.96 -2.62 11.66
N CYS A 79 -14.76 -2.43 12.70
CA CYS A 79 -15.45 -1.16 12.94
C CYS A 79 -14.48 0.00 13.17
N SER A 80 -13.40 -0.21 13.93
CA SER A 80 -12.39 0.83 14.17
C SER A 80 -11.62 1.19 12.91
N PHE A 81 -11.29 0.20 12.08
CA PHE A 81 -10.62 0.40 10.78
C PHE A 81 -11.53 1.20 9.84
N GLU A 82 -12.76 0.74 9.61
CA GLU A 82 -13.74 1.37 8.72
C GLU A 82 -14.05 2.82 9.11
N LYS A 83 -14.04 3.12 10.40
CA LYS A 83 -14.35 4.46 10.90
C LYS A 83 -13.16 5.43 10.86
N ASN A 84 -11.94 4.94 11.10
CA ASN A 84 -10.79 5.82 11.38
C ASN A 84 -9.67 5.76 10.35
N ILE A 85 -9.60 4.69 9.55
CA ILE A 85 -8.50 4.43 8.61
C ILE A 85 -9.02 4.35 7.18
N LYS A 86 -10.15 3.68 6.97
CA LYS A 86 -10.66 3.39 5.64
C LYS A 86 -10.89 4.66 4.80
N ASP A 87 -10.55 4.56 3.52
CA ASP A 87 -10.66 5.62 2.51
C ASP A 87 -9.87 6.91 2.87
N THR A 88 -8.84 6.79 3.70
CA THR A 88 -7.90 7.87 4.00
C THR A 88 -6.66 7.76 3.14
N LEU A 89 -5.96 8.86 2.90
CA LEU A 89 -4.76 8.89 2.07
C LEU A 89 -3.72 7.83 2.48
N PRO A 90 -3.38 7.63 3.78
CA PRO A 90 -2.50 6.54 4.18
C PRO A 90 -3.03 5.13 3.89
N ASP A 91 -4.36 4.94 3.91
CA ASP A 91 -4.98 3.66 3.55
C ASP A 91 -4.83 3.37 2.05
N GLU A 92 -5.06 4.37 1.19
CA GLU A 92 -4.92 4.19 -0.26
C GLU A 92 -3.47 4.01 -0.70
N LEU A 93 -2.52 4.70 -0.06
CA LEU A 93 -1.10 4.42 -0.25
C LEU A 93 -0.75 2.99 0.19
N SER A 94 -1.40 2.48 1.23
CA SER A 94 -1.20 1.10 1.68
C SER A 94 -1.77 0.08 0.71
N ASP A 95 -2.92 0.36 0.09
CA ASP A 95 -3.47 -0.48 -0.98
C ASP A 95 -2.53 -0.53 -2.19
N ALA A 96 -1.97 0.61 -2.61
CA ALA A 96 -0.95 0.63 -3.67
C ALA A 96 0.27 -0.24 -3.34
N VAL A 97 0.79 -0.17 -2.10
CA VAL A 97 1.87 -1.06 -1.62
C VAL A 97 1.45 -2.51 -1.66
N ILE A 98 0.27 -2.86 -1.14
CA ILE A 98 -0.23 -4.24 -1.11
C ILE A 98 -0.39 -4.79 -2.53
N ARG A 99 -0.86 -4.00 -3.50
CA ARG A 99 -0.93 -4.42 -4.91
C ARG A 99 0.44 -4.64 -5.54
N LEU A 100 1.44 -3.82 -5.22
CA LEU A 100 2.83 -4.03 -5.65
C LEU A 100 3.44 -5.30 -5.04
N LEU A 101 3.20 -5.52 -3.75
CA LEU A 101 3.61 -6.72 -3.02
C LEU A 101 2.95 -8.00 -3.59
N ASP A 102 1.66 -7.93 -3.89
CA ASP A 102 0.92 -9.00 -4.54
C ASP A 102 1.49 -9.32 -5.93
N LEU A 103 1.74 -8.30 -6.75
CA LEU A 103 2.36 -8.45 -8.07
C LEU A 103 3.77 -9.06 -7.99
N ALA A 104 4.58 -8.64 -7.01
CA ALA A 104 5.88 -9.25 -6.77
C ALA A 104 5.74 -10.73 -6.38
N GLY A 105 4.78 -11.08 -5.52
CA GLY A 105 4.50 -12.48 -5.16
C GLY A 105 4.02 -13.31 -6.36
N LEU A 106 3.11 -12.77 -7.17
CA LEU A 106 2.59 -13.38 -8.39
C LEU A 106 3.70 -13.69 -9.41
N ARG A 107 4.75 -12.86 -9.46
CA ARG A 107 5.92 -13.04 -10.33
C ARG A 107 7.12 -13.72 -9.65
N ASN A 108 6.97 -14.11 -8.39
CA ASN A 108 8.06 -14.68 -7.58
C ASN A 108 9.31 -13.78 -7.54
N ILE A 109 9.11 -12.47 -7.44
CA ILE A 109 10.14 -11.45 -7.36
C ILE A 109 10.51 -11.20 -5.90
N SER A 110 11.81 -11.23 -5.60
CA SER A 110 12.32 -10.82 -4.29
C SER A 110 12.30 -9.31 -4.16
N ILE A 111 12.03 -8.81 -2.96
CA ILE A 111 12.07 -7.37 -2.68
C ILE A 111 13.30 -7.12 -1.82
N ASP A 112 14.16 -6.24 -2.28
CA ASP A 112 15.31 -5.79 -1.51
C ASP A 112 14.84 -4.99 -0.29
N ASP A 113 15.58 -5.11 0.81
CA ASP A 113 15.35 -4.28 1.98
C ASP A 113 15.61 -2.81 1.65
N PHE A 114 14.80 -1.92 2.21
CA PHE A 114 14.99 -0.48 2.09
C PHE A 114 15.69 0.06 3.33
N PRO A 115 17.02 0.28 3.29
CA PRO A 115 17.71 0.91 4.41
C PRO A 115 17.20 2.34 4.62
N GLU A 116 17.37 2.87 5.82
CA GLU A 116 16.82 4.19 6.20
C GLU A 116 17.32 5.30 5.27
N GLU A 117 18.56 5.20 4.80
CA GLU A 117 19.19 6.13 3.86
C GLU A 117 18.53 6.10 2.48
N ALA A 118 18.11 4.92 2.00
CA ALA A 118 17.40 4.80 0.72
C ALA A 118 16.02 5.45 0.81
N ILE A 119 15.28 5.20 1.90
CA ILE A 119 13.98 5.84 2.14
C ILE A 119 14.15 7.35 2.30
N TYR A 120 15.19 7.80 3.01
CA TYR A 120 15.52 9.22 3.14
C TYR A 120 15.79 9.86 1.77
N GLY A 121 16.67 9.27 0.95
CA GLY A 121 16.96 9.77 -0.39
C GLY A 121 15.72 9.81 -1.30
N ALA A 122 14.85 8.80 -1.21
CA ALA A 122 13.56 8.81 -1.92
C ALA A 122 12.64 9.95 -1.43
N SER A 123 12.62 10.23 -0.12
CA SER A 123 11.80 11.33 0.44
C SER A 123 12.29 12.72 0.04
N GLU A 124 13.60 12.89 -0.17
CA GLU A 124 14.18 14.15 -0.66
C GLU A 124 13.78 14.45 -2.11
N SER A 125 13.48 13.41 -2.90
CA SER A 125 13.00 13.57 -4.27
C SER A 125 11.61 14.22 -4.35
N CYS A 126 10.84 14.18 -3.26
CA CYS A 126 9.53 14.82 -3.15
C CYS A 126 9.62 16.31 -2.75
N VAL A 127 10.81 16.81 -2.37
CA VAL A 127 10.95 18.19 -1.90
C VAL A 127 10.72 19.17 -3.04
N GLY A 128 9.71 20.02 -2.90
CA GLY A 128 9.32 21.01 -3.91
C GLY A 128 8.27 20.50 -4.90
N GLU A 129 7.88 19.22 -4.82
CA GLU A 129 6.75 18.67 -5.57
C GLU A 129 5.44 18.82 -4.78
N THR A 130 4.34 18.96 -5.49
CA THR A 130 2.99 18.76 -4.95
C THR A 130 2.70 17.26 -4.83
N PHE A 131 1.75 16.89 -3.96
CA PHE A 131 1.35 15.49 -3.79
C PHE A 131 0.96 14.81 -5.12
N THR A 132 0.22 15.52 -5.98
CA THR A 132 -0.19 15.00 -7.30
C THR A 132 0.98 14.83 -8.26
N GLU A 133 2.01 15.68 -8.19
CA GLU A 133 3.22 15.53 -9.00
C GLU A 133 4.01 14.30 -8.56
N SER A 134 4.17 14.07 -7.25
CA SER A 134 4.84 12.87 -6.74
C SER A 134 4.07 11.59 -7.09
N ILE A 135 2.74 11.60 -6.99
CA ILE A 135 1.92 10.45 -7.42
C ILE A 135 2.06 10.20 -8.94
N TYR A 136 2.04 11.25 -9.76
CA TYR A 136 2.25 11.12 -11.19
C TYR A 136 3.64 10.55 -11.50
N ALA A 137 4.69 11.06 -10.84
CA ALA A 137 6.05 10.56 -10.97
C ALA A 137 6.14 9.07 -10.65
N ILE A 138 5.57 8.63 -9.52
CA ILE A 138 5.52 7.21 -9.12
C ILE A 138 4.77 6.37 -10.18
N SER A 139 3.63 6.84 -10.66
CA SER A 139 2.79 6.10 -11.63
C SER A 139 3.49 5.87 -12.98
N THR A 140 4.47 6.72 -13.33
CA THR A 140 5.24 6.64 -14.58
C THR A 140 6.55 5.89 -14.44
N LEU A 141 6.98 5.51 -13.22
CA LEU A 141 8.24 4.80 -13.02
C LEU A 141 8.39 3.55 -13.88
N PRO A 142 7.40 2.63 -14.01
CA PRO A 142 7.56 1.44 -14.83
C PRO A 142 7.96 1.74 -16.27
N ILE A 143 7.28 2.70 -16.91
CA ILE A 143 7.50 3.02 -18.31
C ILE A 143 8.83 3.77 -18.52
N ARG A 144 9.14 4.72 -17.63
CA ARG A 144 10.39 5.48 -17.67
C ARG A 144 11.58 4.56 -17.46
N TYR A 145 11.49 3.67 -16.50
CA TYR A 145 12.61 2.79 -16.14
C TYR A 145 12.84 1.70 -17.17
N PHE A 146 11.78 1.23 -17.82
CA PHE A 146 11.90 0.34 -18.96
C PHE A 146 12.58 1.03 -20.16
N TYR A 147 12.09 2.19 -20.60
CA TYR A 147 12.57 2.80 -21.85
C TYR A 147 13.82 3.67 -21.70
N GLU A 148 13.99 4.40 -20.59
CA GLU A 148 15.10 5.33 -20.39
C GLU A 148 16.35 4.63 -19.82
N TYR A 149 16.15 3.62 -18.97
CA TYR A 149 17.23 3.00 -18.20
C TYR A 149 17.40 1.50 -18.44
N ASN A 150 16.49 0.86 -19.19
CA ASN A 150 16.50 -0.59 -19.45
C ASN A 150 16.53 -1.43 -18.15
N TYR A 151 15.81 -0.98 -17.12
CA TYR A 151 15.73 -1.67 -15.83
C TYR A 151 14.84 -2.90 -15.93
N SER A 152 15.19 -3.94 -15.19
CA SER A 152 14.38 -5.15 -15.07
C SER A 152 13.02 -4.84 -14.44
N PHE A 153 12.03 -5.69 -14.68
CA PHE A 153 10.71 -5.53 -14.06
C PHE A 153 10.77 -5.58 -12.53
N GLU A 154 11.65 -6.41 -11.97
CA GLU A 154 11.95 -6.45 -10.53
C GLU A 154 12.42 -5.10 -10.01
N SER A 155 13.40 -4.47 -10.69
CA SER A 155 13.87 -3.14 -10.32
C SER A 155 12.75 -2.10 -10.44
N GLN A 156 11.91 -2.16 -11.48
CA GLN A 156 10.77 -1.25 -11.63
C GLN A 156 9.82 -1.33 -10.43
N ILE A 157 9.45 -2.54 -9.99
CA ILE A 157 8.58 -2.76 -8.82
C ILE A 157 9.26 -2.27 -7.53
N GLY A 158 10.54 -2.59 -7.34
CA GLY A 158 11.32 -2.14 -6.18
C GLY A 158 11.37 -0.62 -6.07
N HIS A 159 11.58 0.07 -7.19
CA HIS A 159 11.60 1.54 -7.22
C HIS A 159 10.23 2.17 -6.99
N MET A 160 9.14 1.59 -7.51
CA MET A 160 7.80 2.07 -7.16
C MET A 160 7.53 1.96 -5.66
N LEU A 161 7.84 0.81 -5.05
CA LEU A 161 7.70 0.61 -3.60
C LEU A 161 8.54 1.63 -2.83
N LEU A 162 9.82 1.76 -3.16
CA LEU A 162 10.74 2.70 -2.51
C LEU A 162 10.23 4.14 -2.61
N SER A 163 9.72 4.56 -3.76
CA SER A 163 9.17 5.91 -3.94
C SER A 163 7.88 6.14 -3.14
N ILE A 164 7.00 5.15 -2.99
CA ILE A 164 5.82 5.27 -2.11
C ILE A 164 6.26 5.39 -0.63
N PHE A 165 7.25 4.61 -0.19
CA PHE A 165 7.81 4.74 1.15
C PHE A 165 8.50 6.10 1.36
N GLY A 166 9.23 6.60 0.35
CA GLY A 166 9.83 7.93 0.36
C GLY A 166 8.77 9.03 0.49
N LEU A 167 7.69 8.96 -0.30
CA LEU A 167 6.56 9.90 -0.22
C LEU A 167 5.90 9.85 1.16
N ALA A 168 5.64 8.66 1.71
CA ALA A 168 5.09 8.54 3.04
C ALA A 168 6.01 9.14 4.12
N LYS A 169 7.33 8.95 4.01
CA LYS A 169 8.31 9.59 4.90
C LYS A 169 8.25 11.12 4.77
N HIS A 170 8.23 11.65 3.54
CA HIS A 170 8.09 13.08 3.28
C HIS A 170 6.81 13.67 3.93
N MET A 171 5.72 12.91 3.89
CA MET A 171 4.42 13.30 4.48
C MET A 171 4.30 12.99 5.98
N ASN A 172 5.33 12.44 6.62
CA ASN A 172 5.34 12.00 8.01
C ASN A 172 4.21 10.98 8.33
N ILE A 173 4.03 9.99 7.45
CA ILE A 173 3.06 8.90 7.57
C ILE A 173 3.79 7.62 7.99
N ASP A 174 3.26 6.96 9.03
CA ASP A 174 3.69 5.61 9.45
C ASP A 174 3.09 4.55 8.52
N LEU A 175 3.56 4.53 7.27
CA LEU A 175 2.97 3.71 6.19
C LEU A 175 3.02 2.22 6.50
N ILE A 176 4.09 1.76 7.13
CA ILE A 176 4.23 0.39 7.59
C ILE A 176 3.08 -0.03 8.49
N TRP A 177 2.73 0.79 9.48
CA TRP A 177 1.63 0.47 10.39
C TRP A 177 0.30 0.40 9.64
N HIS A 178 0.10 1.29 8.66
CA HIS A 178 -1.09 1.29 7.79
C HIS A 178 -1.18 0.05 6.90
N VAL A 179 -0.07 -0.38 6.28
CA VAL A 179 0.00 -1.61 5.48
C VAL A 179 -0.38 -2.82 6.32
N GLU A 180 0.15 -2.93 7.54
CA GLU A 180 -0.20 -4.01 8.48
C GLU A 180 -1.71 -4.03 8.82
N GLN A 181 -2.28 -2.86 9.11
CA GLN A 181 -3.73 -2.77 9.40
C GLN A 181 -4.56 -3.09 8.15
N LYS A 182 -4.16 -2.63 6.97
CA LYS A 182 -4.90 -2.88 5.73
C LYS A 182 -4.81 -4.34 5.30
N MET A 183 -3.66 -5.00 5.46
CA MET A 183 -3.53 -6.44 5.24
C MET A 183 -4.45 -7.23 6.19
N ARG A 184 -4.44 -6.91 7.49
CA ARG A 184 -5.35 -7.53 8.47
C ARG A 184 -6.82 -7.31 8.10
N TYR A 185 -7.18 -6.11 7.61
CA TYR A 185 -8.52 -5.83 7.14
C TYR A 185 -8.88 -6.61 5.87
N ASN A 186 -7.96 -6.75 4.93
CA ASN A 186 -8.17 -7.48 3.68
C ASN A 186 -8.33 -8.99 3.90
N GLU A 187 -7.65 -9.59 4.88
CA GLU A 187 -7.80 -10.99 5.27
C GLU A 187 -9.21 -11.34 5.79
N LEU A 188 -9.94 -10.35 6.31
CA LEU A 188 -11.29 -10.52 6.88
C LEU A 188 -12.40 -10.31 5.84
N ARG A 189 -12.06 -10.01 4.59
CA ARG A 189 -13.05 -9.71 3.55
C ARG A 189 -13.60 -11.00 2.93
N PRO A 190 -14.84 -10.98 2.41
CA PRO A 190 -15.34 -12.09 1.62
C PRO A 190 -14.59 -12.19 0.28
N LYS A 191 -14.59 -13.38 -0.34
CA LYS A 191 -14.02 -13.64 -1.67
C LYS A 191 -14.40 -12.54 -2.67
N LEU A 192 -13.40 -11.98 -3.39
CA LEU A 192 -13.50 -10.82 -4.30
C LEU A 192 -14.06 -9.52 -3.70
N ASN A 193 -14.69 -9.56 -2.53
CA ASN A 193 -15.39 -8.45 -1.89
C ASN A 193 -16.32 -7.68 -2.86
N GLY A 194 -17.03 -8.38 -3.73
CA GLY A 194 -17.93 -7.76 -4.72
C GLY A 194 -17.21 -6.92 -5.79
N LYS A 195 -15.88 -6.94 -5.85
CA LYS A 195 -15.10 -6.35 -6.94
C LYS A 195 -14.96 -7.35 -8.09
N ARG A 196 -14.81 -6.82 -9.31
CA ARG A 196 -14.54 -7.61 -10.52
C ARG A 196 -13.04 -7.92 -10.69
N TYR A 197 -12.20 -7.06 -10.12
CA TYR A 197 -10.74 -7.04 -10.13
C TYR A 197 -10.25 -6.35 -8.84
#